data_AF-A0A0C2N5A2-F1
#
_entry.id   AF-A0A0C2N5A2-F1
#
_cell.length_a   1.000
_cell.length_b   1.000
_cell.length_c   1.000
_cell.angle_alpha   90.00
_cell.angle_beta   90.00
_cell.angle_gamma   90.00
#
_symmetry.space_group_name_H-M   'P 1'
#
loop_
_entity.id
_entity.type
_entity.pdbx_description
1 polymer ?
#
loop_
_entity_poly.entity_id
_entity_poly.type
_entity_poly.pdbx_seq_one_letter_code
_entity_poly.pdbx_strand_id
1 'polypeptide(L)'
;MNKKENPPPYDNPGQPYNQNQPGFSQKSLSSQLSEGLNTFFDSLFSGISIAPGFNQNPGFSQPSYPQTSFSQVPQQAPNVPPIPSLRPYQNMSIHEAVNILRKSIMSFKADEVAIYNVLAHSTSQLRQHIKADYKRFSLNELATDLTSRFRQESHYFINGLLNTGAEFDAFILYKATQYGLDYEIVIHIFATRTHEVPIL
;
A
#
# COMPACT_ATOMS: atom_id res chain seq x y z
N MET A 1 -34.87 -55.19 -11.79
CA MET A 1 -35.36 -53.81 -11.64
C MET A 1 -34.18 -52.85 -11.86
N ASN A 2 -33.81 -52.58 -13.12
CA ASN A 2 -32.69 -51.68 -13.45
C ASN A 2 -33.26 -50.35 -13.93
N LYS A 3 -33.10 -49.27 -13.15
CA LYS A 3 -33.41 -47.90 -13.62
C LYS A 3 -32.25 -47.43 -14.49
N LYS A 4 -32.52 -47.18 -15.78
CA LYS A 4 -31.60 -46.45 -16.66
C LYS A 4 -31.73 -44.97 -16.32
N GLU A 5 -30.68 -44.38 -15.77
CA GLU A 5 -30.57 -42.92 -15.65
C GLU A 5 -30.16 -42.36 -17.02
N ASN A 6 -30.92 -41.39 -17.53
CA ASN A 6 -30.57 -40.67 -18.75
C ASN A 6 -29.43 -39.68 -18.44
N PRO A 7 -28.45 -39.51 -19.33
CA PRO A 7 -27.45 -38.46 -19.19
C PRO A 7 -28.10 -37.06 -19.31
N PRO A 8 -27.56 -36.04 -18.63
CA PRO A 8 -28.06 -34.68 -18.74
C PRO A 8 -27.93 -34.18 -20.19
N PRO A 9 -28.83 -33.28 -20.65
CA PRO A 9 -28.81 -32.79 -22.01
C PRO A 9 -27.51 -32.04 -22.30
N TYR A 10 -26.89 -32.32 -23.45
CA TYR A 10 -25.74 -31.57 -23.95
C TYR A 10 -26.16 -30.11 -24.19
N ASP A 11 -25.47 -29.17 -23.55
CA ASP A 11 -25.63 -27.74 -23.79
C ASP A 11 -25.25 -27.40 -25.24
N ASN A 12 -26.19 -26.79 -25.94
CA ASN A 12 -26.07 -26.36 -27.33
C ASN A 12 -25.21 -25.08 -27.39
N PRO A 13 -24.08 -25.04 -28.13
CA PRO A 13 -23.21 -23.88 -28.18
C PRO A 13 -23.81 -22.82 -29.12
N GLY A 14 -24.70 -21.96 -28.60
CA GLY A 14 -25.27 -20.92 -29.45
C GLY A 14 -26.29 -19.96 -28.85
N GLN A 15 -26.41 -19.79 -27.53
CA GLN A 15 -27.33 -18.80 -26.96
C GLN A 15 -26.59 -17.79 -26.07
N PRO A 16 -26.77 -16.47 -26.26
CA PRO A 16 -26.18 -15.45 -25.39
C PRO A 16 -26.87 -15.45 -24.03
N TYR A 17 -26.07 -15.43 -22.95
CA TYR A 17 -26.57 -15.34 -21.59
C TYR A 17 -27.31 -14.02 -21.35
N ASN A 18 -28.56 -14.11 -20.87
CA ASN A 18 -29.37 -12.97 -20.45
C ASN A 18 -28.97 -12.53 -19.03
N GLN A 19 -28.58 -11.26 -18.89
CA GLN A 19 -27.86 -10.69 -17.74
C GLN A 19 -28.72 -10.25 -16.54
N ASN A 20 -30.00 -10.60 -16.49
CA ASN A 20 -30.91 -10.09 -15.46
C ASN A 20 -31.45 -11.19 -14.55
N GLN A 21 -30.65 -11.60 -13.57
CA GLN A 21 -31.14 -12.19 -12.31
C GLN A 21 -30.67 -11.32 -11.12
N PRO A 22 -31.49 -11.11 -10.08
CA PRO A 22 -31.12 -10.29 -8.93
C PRO A 22 -30.12 -11.05 -8.05
N GLY A 23 -28.83 -10.86 -8.33
CA GLY A 23 -27.72 -11.50 -7.62
C GLY A 23 -27.26 -10.72 -6.39
N PHE A 24 -26.94 -11.44 -5.32
CA PHE A 24 -25.99 -10.97 -4.31
C PHE A 24 -24.68 -10.59 -5.03
N SER A 25 -24.36 -9.30 -5.08
CA SER A 25 -23.09 -8.81 -5.64
C SER A 25 -21.93 -9.24 -4.76
N GLN A 26 -21.30 -10.37 -5.07
CA GLN A 26 -19.93 -10.62 -4.62
C GLN A 26 -19.00 -9.75 -5.45
N LYS A 27 -18.55 -8.62 -4.90
CA LYS A 27 -17.43 -7.86 -5.46
C LYS A 27 -16.22 -8.79 -5.63
N SER A 28 -15.55 -8.77 -6.78
CA SER A 28 -14.36 -9.60 -7.00
C SER A 28 -13.26 -9.24 -6.01
N LEU A 29 -12.44 -10.22 -5.59
CA LEU A 29 -11.31 -9.97 -4.69
C LEU A 29 -10.36 -8.89 -5.23
N SER A 30 -10.20 -8.79 -6.55
CA SER A 30 -9.39 -7.75 -7.21
C SER A 30 -9.96 -6.34 -6.98
N SER A 31 -11.27 -6.17 -7.05
CA SER A 31 -11.92 -4.87 -6.77
C SER A 31 -11.84 -4.46 -5.30
N GLN A 32 -11.86 -5.43 -4.38
CA GLN A 32 -11.69 -5.16 -2.94
C GLN A 32 -10.23 -4.79 -2.59
N LEU A 33 -9.25 -5.36 -3.29
CA LEU A 33 -7.83 -5.05 -3.13
C LEU A 33 -7.46 -3.68 -3.72
N SER A 34 -8.06 -3.28 -4.85
CA SER A 34 -7.88 -1.94 -5.40
C SER A 34 -8.56 -0.88 -4.52
N GLU A 35 -9.78 -1.14 -4.02
CA GLU A 35 -10.45 -0.23 -3.08
C GLU A 35 -9.65 -0.06 -1.78
N GLY A 36 -9.07 -1.13 -1.24
CA GLY A 36 -8.26 -1.09 -0.02
C GLY A 36 -6.97 -0.27 -0.16
N LEU A 37 -6.24 -0.42 -1.28
CA LEU A 37 -5.04 0.36 -1.55
C LEU A 37 -5.38 1.82 -1.85
N ASN A 38 -6.39 2.07 -2.69
CA ASN A 38 -6.84 3.42 -2.99
C ASN A 38 -7.33 4.16 -1.72
N THR A 39 -8.08 3.49 -0.85
CA THR A 39 -8.55 4.10 0.41
C THR A 39 -7.41 4.36 1.39
N PHE A 40 -6.43 3.45 1.49
CA PHE A 40 -5.25 3.64 2.33
C PHE A 40 -4.39 4.81 1.84
N PHE A 41 -4.20 4.93 0.53
CA PHE A 41 -3.45 6.02 -0.08
C PHE A 41 -4.23 7.36 -0.07
N ASP A 42 -5.53 7.36 -0.38
CA ASP A 42 -6.39 8.55 -0.25
C ASP A 42 -6.40 9.06 1.19
N SER A 43 -6.44 8.15 2.18
CA SER A 43 -6.36 8.52 3.60
C SER A 43 -4.99 9.07 3.98
N LEU A 44 -3.90 8.59 3.36
CA LEU A 44 -2.55 9.10 3.58
C LEU A 44 -2.31 10.47 2.92
N PHE A 45 -3.04 10.78 1.83
CA PHE A 45 -2.71 11.90 0.94
C PHE A 45 -3.85 12.91 0.70
N SER A 46 -4.99 12.79 1.38
CA SER A 46 -6.15 13.71 1.28
C SER A 46 -5.85 15.21 1.53
N GLY A 47 -4.64 15.56 1.97
CA GLY A 47 -4.16 16.94 2.11
C GLY A 47 -3.43 17.52 0.89
N ILE A 48 -3.20 16.74 -0.18
CA ILE A 48 -2.51 17.19 -1.40
C ILE A 48 -3.56 17.38 -2.50
N SER A 49 -4.09 18.60 -2.63
CA SER A 49 -5.02 18.96 -3.70
C SER A 49 -4.27 19.08 -5.05
N ILE A 50 -4.47 18.11 -5.95
CA ILE A 50 -4.10 18.24 -7.37
C ILE A 50 -5.21 19.04 -8.06
N ALA A 51 -4.91 20.25 -8.51
CA ALA A 51 -5.85 21.08 -9.25
C ALA A 51 -6.24 20.41 -10.59
N PRO A 52 -7.54 20.36 -10.95
CA PRO A 52 -7.96 19.70 -12.19
C PRO A 52 -7.85 20.65 -13.39
N GLY A 53 -7.22 20.21 -14.48
CA GLY A 53 -7.23 21.00 -15.71
C GLY A 53 -6.36 20.49 -16.86
N PHE A 54 -6.62 19.29 -17.38
CA PHE A 54 -6.15 18.92 -18.72
C PHE A 54 -7.20 18.10 -19.47
N ASN A 55 -7.90 18.72 -20.42
CA ASN A 55 -8.46 18.02 -21.59
C ASN A 55 -8.59 18.97 -22.79
N GLN A 56 -8.54 18.39 -23.98
CA GLN A 56 -8.09 18.93 -25.26
C GLN A 56 -9.12 19.76 -26.04
N ASN A 57 -8.61 20.52 -27.02
CA ASN A 57 -9.26 21.49 -27.93
C ASN A 57 -10.18 20.83 -28.99
N PRO A 58 -11.16 21.55 -29.60
CA PRO A 58 -10.85 22.23 -30.87
C PRO A 58 -11.59 23.57 -31.11
N GLY A 59 -10.81 24.59 -31.48
CA GLY A 59 -11.17 25.61 -32.47
C GLY A 59 -11.84 26.88 -31.97
N PHE A 60 -11.07 27.86 -31.48
CA PHE A 60 -11.46 29.28 -31.48
C PHE A 60 -10.22 30.20 -31.62
N SER A 61 -10.38 31.28 -32.38
CA SER A 61 -9.35 32.28 -32.72
C SER A 61 -8.76 32.98 -31.49
N GLN A 62 -7.43 33.21 -31.53
CA GLN A 62 -6.66 33.83 -30.46
C GLN A 62 -7.02 35.30 -30.20
N PRO A 63 -7.19 35.73 -28.94
CA PRO A 63 -6.92 37.09 -28.53
C PRO A 63 -5.43 37.27 -28.24
N SER A 64 -4.86 38.37 -28.70
CA SER A 64 -3.47 38.76 -28.45
C SER A 64 -3.23 39.07 -26.97
N TYR A 65 -2.33 38.33 -26.32
CA TYR A 65 -1.86 38.63 -24.97
C TYR A 65 -0.51 39.37 -25.04
N PRO A 66 -0.28 40.38 -24.19
CA PRO A 66 1.03 41.02 -24.08
C PRO A 66 2.07 40.00 -23.60
N GLN A 67 3.23 40.00 -24.25
CA GLN A 67 4.37 39.14 -23.90
C GLN A 67 4.96 39.61 -22.56
N THR A 68 4.52 39.02 -21.46
CA THR A 68 5.25 39.08 -20.20
C THR A 68 6.37 38.05 -20.26
N SER A 69 7.61 38.55 -20.24
CA SER A 69 8.84 37.77 -20.13
C SER A 69 8.74 36.76 -18.98
N PHE A 70 8.89 35.47 -19.29
CA PHE A 70 9.04 34.41 -18.31
C PHE A 70 10.39 34.58 -17.60
N SER A 71 10.37 35.33 -16.50
CA SER A 71 11.47 35.39 -15.54
C SER A 71 10.91 35.27 -14.15
N GLN A 72 10.09 34.24 -13.91
CA GLN A 72 9.69 33.88 -12.55
C GLN A 72 9.71 32.36 -12.45
N VAL A 73 10.87 31.85 -12.02
CA VAL A 73 10.93 30.60 -11.27
C VAL A 73 9.88 30.75 -10.15
N PRO A 74 8.89 29.86 -10.02
CA PRO A 74 7.96 29.93 -8.91
C PRO A 74 8.78 30.00 -7.61
N GLN A 75 8.50 31.00 -6.79
CA GLN A 75 9.19 31.20 -5.52
C GLN A 75 9.11 29.90 -4.73
N GLN A 76 10.26 29.27 -4.49
CA GLN A 76 10.37 28.09 -3.65
C GLN A 76 9.72 28.45 -2.31
N ALA A 77 8.72 27.65 -1.91
CA ALA A 77 8.17 27.73 -0.56
C ALA A 77 9.32 27.74 0.45
N PRO A 78 9.23 28.51 1.56
CA PRO A 78 10.32 28.60 2.52
C PRO A 78 10.77 27.19 2.90
N ASN A 79 12.09 26.93 2.82
CA ASN A 79 12.73 25.64 3.09
C ASN A 79 12.64 25.30 4.58
N VAL A 80 11.41 25.07 5.06
CA VAL A 80 11.13 24.57 6.39
C VAL A 80 11.23 23.05 6.30
N PRO A 81 12.18 22.41 6.98
CA PRO A 81 12.24 20.95 6.98
C PRO A 81 10.91 20.39 7.49
N PRO A 82 10.34 19.39 6.82
CA PRO A 82 9.06 18.83 7.23
C PRO A 82 9.17 18.28 8.65
N ILE A 83 8.16 18.52 9.47
CA ILE A 83 8.10 18.00 10.83
C ILE A 83 7.66 16.53 10.75
N PRO A 84 8.52 15.56 11.11
CA PRO A 84 8.11 14.16 11.07
C PRO A 84 7.12 13.86 12.20
N SER A 85 6.09 13.06 11.88
CA SER A 85 5.11 12.57 12.86
C SER A 85 5.74 11.54 13.81
N LEU A 86 6.62 10.69 13.27
CA LEU A 86 7.36 9.70 14.04
C LEU A 86 8.67 10.29 14.54
N ARG A 87 8.86 10.27 15.85
CA ARG A 87 10.11 10.69 16.50
C ARG A 87 10.91 9.46 16.95
N PRO A 88 12.25 9.53 17.02
CA PRO A 88 13.04 8.51 17.70
C PRO A 88 12.46 8.19 19.07
N TYR A 89 12.02 6.95 19.26
CA TYR A 89 11.38 6.52 20.50
C TYR A 89 12.40 6.55 21.64
N GLN A 90 12.12 7.32 22.69
CA GLN A 90 13.18 7.70 23.63
C GLN A 90 13.54 6.62 24.66
N ASN A 91 12.75 5.55 24.86
CA ASN A 91 12.93 4.69 26.05
C ASN A 91 12.68 3.17 25.88
N MET A 92 12.43 2.61 24.69
CA MET A 92 12.16 1.16 24.54
C MET A 92 13.44 0.41 24.15
N SER A 93 13.81 -0.60 24.95
CA SER A 93 14.92 -1.48 24.58
C SER A 93 14.52 -2.45 23.47
N ILE A 94 15.44 -2.77 22.55
CA ILE A 94 15.20 -3.74 21.47
C ILE A 94 14.74 -5.09 22.05
N HIS A 95 15.40 -5.54 23.11
CA HIS A 95 15.09 -6.80 23.78
C HIS A 95 13.66 -6.81 24.37
N GLU A 96 13.24 -5.72 25.01
CA GLU A 96 11.87 -5.58 25.51
C GLU A 96 10.84 -5.61 24.38
N ALA A 97 11.10 -4.90 23.29
CA ALA A 97 10.25 -4.91 22.10
C ALA A 97 10.09 -6.34 21.54
N VAL A 98 11.19 -7.08 21.40
CA VAL A 98 11.17 -8.47 20.92
C VAL A 98 10.37 -9.38 21.85
N ASN A 99 10.51 -9.23 23.17
CA ASN A 99 9.78 -10.02 24.15
C ASN A 99 8.27 -9.74 24.10
N ILE A 100 7.88 -8.48 23.98
CA ILE A 100 6.48 -8.09 23.78
C ILE A 100 5.96 -8.74 22.50
N LEU A 101 6.67 -8.58 21.37
CA LEU A 101 6.23 -9.12 20.08
C LEU A 101 6.06 -10.65 20.11
N ARG A 102 7.02 -11.40 20.66
CA ARG A 102 6.90 -12.86 20.78
C ARG A 102 5.69 -13.26 21.61
N LYS A 103 5.51 -12.64 22.77
CA LYS A 103 4.37 -12.92 23.67
C LYS A 103 3.04 -12.60 22.97
N SER A 104 2.96 -11.45 22.31
CA SER A 104 1.78 -11.01 21.58
C SER A 104 1.44 -11.94 20.42
N ILE A 105 2.42 -12.39 19.63
CA ILE A 105 2.24 -13.31 18.50
C ILE A 105 1.75 -14.69 18.97
N MET A 106 2.34 -15.23 20.04
CA MET A 106 2.00 -16.55 20.58
C MET A 106 0.63 -16.61 21.26
N SER A 107 0.06 -15.46 21.66
CA SER A 107 -1.28 -15.41 22.23
C SER A 107 -2.34 -15.93 21.23
N PHE A 108 -3.37 -16.65 21.71
CA PHE A 108 -4.33 -17.37 20.85
C PHE A 108 -4.94 -16.52 19.72
N LYS A 109 -5.20 -15.23 19.98
CA LYS A 109 -5.78 -14.29 19.00
C LYS A 109 -4.81 -13.29 18.40
N ALA A 110 -3.52 -13.39 18.71
CA ALA A 110 -2.53 -12.34 18.48
C ALA A 110 -2.93 -10.99 19.11
N ASP A 111 -2.09 -10.44 19.98
CA ASP A 111 -2.37 -9.11 20.55
C ASP A 111 -1.95 -8.03 19.54
N GLU A 112 -2.81 -7.81 18.54
CA GLU A 112 -2.55 -6.86 17.44
C GLU A 112 -2.28 -5.44 17.95
N VAL A 113 -2.98 -5.04 19.01
CA VAL A 113 -2.82 -3.70 19.60
C VAL A 113 -1.43 -3.54 20.19
N ALA A 114 -0.93 -4.52 20.95
CA ALA A 114 0.43 -4.50 21.46
C ALA A 114 1.48 -4.50 20.33
N ILE A 115 1.25 -5.28 19.27
CA ILE A 115 2.15 -5.33 18.11
C ILE A 115 2.21 -3.98 17.40
N TYR A 116 1.06 -3.35 17.13
CA TYR A 116 1.02 -2.02 16.51
C TYR A 116 1.63 -0.96 17.41
N ASN A 117 1.40 -1.02 18.72
CA ASN A 117 2.03 -0.08 19.65
C ASN A 117 3.55 -0.16 19.60
N VAL A 118 4.13 -1.37 19.52
CA VAL A 118 5.59 -1.52 19.37
C VAL A 118 6.06 -1.00 18.01
N LEU A 119 5.44 -1.43 16.91
CA LEU A 119 5.95 -1.13 15.56
C LEU A 119 5.67 0.32 15.13
N ALA A 120 4.48 0.86 15.37
CA ALA A 120 4.09 2.19 14.92
C ALA A 120 4.82 3.32 15.67
N HIS A 121 5.27 3.06 16.90
CA HIS A 121 6.05 4.02 17.67
C HIS A 121 7.57 3.84 17.51
N SER A 122 8.03 2.83 16.78
CA SER A 122 9.44 2.58 16.51
C SER A 122 9.88 3.19 15.18
N THR A 123 11.02 3.89 15.13
CA THR A 123 11.60 4.37 13.86
C THR A 123 11.97 3.21 12.94
N SER A 124 12.09 3.46 11.64
CA SER A 124 12.44 2.41 10.66
C SER A 124 13.75 1.69 11.04
N GLN A 125 14.79 2.43 11.43
CA GLN A 125 16.06 1.86 11.92
C GLN A 125 15.85 0.94 13.13
N LEU A 126 15.07 1.38 14.13
CA LEU A 126 14.77 0.56 15.30
C LEU A 126 14.00 -0.71 14.91
N ARG A 127 13.05 -0.64 13.98
CA ARG A 127 12.32 -1.81 13.49
C ARG A 127 13.24 -2.80 12.79
N GLN A 128 14.25 -2.35 12.05
CA GLN A 128 15.25 -3.25 11.46
C GLN A 128 16.08 -3.96 12.54
N HIS A 129 16.48 -3.25 13.60
CA HIS A 129 17.16 -3.88 14.73
C HIS A 129 16.27 -4.90 15.46
N ILE A 130 14.99 -4.58 15.67
CA ILE A 130 14.00 -5.51 16.24
C ILE A 130 13.84 -6.74 15.34
N LYS A 131 13.75 -6.57 14.01
CA LYS A 131 13.64 -7.68 13.05
C LYS A 131 14.84 -8.62 13.16
N ALA A 132 16.04 -8.04 13.23
CA ALA A 132 17.29 -8.80 13.37
C ALA A 132 17.38 -9.54 14.71
N ASP A 133 17.00 -8.89 15.81
CA ASP A 133 17.08 -9.48 17.15
C ASP A 133 15.98 -10.54 17.37
N TYR A 134 14.76 -10.33 16.86
CA TYR A 134 13.67 -11.32 16.87
C TYR A 134 14.09 -12.64 16.21
N LYS A 135 14.80 -12.57 15.07
CA LYS A 135 15.32 -13.74 14.34
C LYS A 135 16.33 -14.57 15.15
N ARG A 136 16.93 -14.00 16.20
CA ARG A 136 17.85 -14.75 17.09
C ARG A 136 17.10 -15.68 18.04
N PHE A 137 15.89 -15.31 18.42
CA PHE A 137 15.08 -16.07 19.37
C PHE A 137 14.03 -16.94 18.67
N SER A 138 13.60 -16.57 17.46
CA SER A 138 12.53 -17.21 16.69
C SER A 138 13.09 -17.99 15.51
N LEU A 139 12.45 -19.10 15.13
CA LEU A 139 12.84 -19.89 13.95
C LEU A 139 12.46 -19.20 12.64
N ASN A 140 11.37 -18.43 12.66
CA ASN A 140 10.84 -17.71 11.51
C ASN A 140 11.20 -16.23 11.59
N GLU A 141 11.09 -15.55 10.44
CA GLU A 141 11.19 -14.11 10.39
C GLU A 141 9.92 -13.44 10.92
N LEU A 142 10.08 -12.27 11.55
CA LEU A 142 8.97 -11.51 12.12
C LEU A 142 7.88 -11.22 11.10
N ALA A 143 8.24 -10.92 9.84
CA ALA A 143 7.26 -10.67 8.78
C ALA A 143 6.41 -11.91 8.46
N THR A 144 7.03 -13.10 8.42
CA THR A 144 6.33 -14.36 8.18
C THR A 144 5.39 -14.70 9.33
N ASP A 145 5.86 -14.56 10.56
CA ASP A 145 5.04 -14.83 11.75
C ASP A 145 3.83 -13.87 11.79
N LEU A 146 4.03 -12.57 11.57
CA LEU A 146 2.92 -11.61 11.56
C LEU A 146 1.94 -11.86 10.39
N THR A 147 2.42 -12.08 9.17
CA THR A 147 1.52 -12.35 8.02
C THR A 147 0.71 -13.64 8.18
N SER A 148 1.22 -14.62 8.92
CA SER A 148 0.47 -15.86 9.22
C SER A 148 -0.65 -15.68 10.26
N ARG A 149 -0.55 -14.68 11.12
CA ARG A 149 -1.49 -14.43 12.23
C ARG A 149 -2.52 -13.36 11.88
N PHE A 150 -2.13 -12.39 11.05
CA PHE A 150 -2.96 -11.25 10.68
C PHE A 150 -3.79 -11.57 9.44
N ARG A 151 -4.94 -10.92 9.36
CA ARG A 151 -5.81 -10.99 8.18
C ARG A 151 -5.13 -10.35 6.97
N GLN A 152 -5.53 -10.78 5.77
CA GLN A 152 -4.87 -10.42 4.51
C GLN A 152 -4.87 -8.92 4.23
N GLU A 153 -5.93 -8.21 4.62
CA GLU A 153 -6.04 -6.75 4.48
C GLU A 153 -4.93 -6.00 5.24
N SER A 154 -4.45 -6.55 6.35
CA SER A 154 -3.41 -5.93 7.19
C SER A 154 -2.00 -6.24 6.70
N HIS A 155 -1.82 -7.14 5.72
CA HIS A 155 -0.50 -7.55 5.25
C HIS A 155 0.28 -6.39 4.63
N TYR A 156 -0.40 -5.48 3.93
CA TYR A 156 0.22 -4.27 3.38
C TYR A 156 0.77 -3.37 4.48
N PHE A 157 0.02 -3.21 5.57
CA PHE A 157 0.44 -2.42 6.72
C PHE A 157 1.67 -3.03 7.41
N ILE A 158 1.67 -4.35 7.63
CA ILE A 158 2.82 -5.07 8.20
C ILE A 158 4.06 -4.93 7.30
N ASN A 159 3.91 -5.11 5.98
CA ASN A 159 5.01 -4.92 5.04
C ASN A 159 5.53 -3.47 5.04
N GLY A 160 4.64 -2.49 5.10
CA GLY A 160 5.02 -1.06 5.18
C GLY A 160 5.78 -0.70 6.44
N LEU A 161 5.47 -1.36 7.57
CA LEU A 161 6.20 -1.15 8.81
C LEU A 161 7.53 -1.89 8.82
N LEU A 162 7.59 -3.16 8.41
CA LEU A 162 8.79 -3.98 8.60
C LEU A 162 9.85 -3.84 7.52
N ASN A 163 9.48 -3.38 6.32
CA ASN A 163 10.43 -3.16 5.24
C ASN A 163 11.13 -1.80 5.40
N THR A 164 12.36 -1.73 4.87
CA THR A 164 13.00 -0.44 4.60
C THR A 164 12.20 0.33 3.54
N GLY A 165 12.47 1.64 3.39
CA GLY A 165 11.77 2.45 2.40
C GLY A 165 11.89 1.87 0.98
N ALA A 166 13.12 1.51 0.58
CA ALA A 166 13.39 0.93 -0.73
C ALA A 166 12.74 -0.45 -0.93
N GLU A 167 12.77 -1.33 0.08
CA GLU A 167 12.11 -2.63 0.01
C GLU A 167 10.59 -2.48 -0.10
N PHE A 168 10.00 -1.52 0.62
CA PHE A 168 8.58 -1.26 0.53
C PHE A 168 8.18 -0.68 -0.82
N ASP A 169 8.98 0.23 -1.38
CA ASP A 169 8.74 0.74 -2.74
C ASP A 169 8.78 -0.37 -3.78
N ALA A 170 9.78 -1.25 -3.71
CA ALA A 170 9.90 -2.39 -4.62
C ALA A 170 8.68 -3.31 -4.51
N PHE A 171 8.19 -3.55 -3.28
CA PHE A 171 6.98 -4.32 -3.03
C PHE A 171 5.74 -3.66 -3.64
N ILE A 172 5.56 -2.34 -3.48
CA ILE A 172 4.42 -1.60 -4.02
C ILE A 172 4.48 -1.53 -5.55
N LEU A 173 5.66 -1.30 -6.14
CA LEU A 173 5.85 -1.32 -7.60
C LEU A 173 5.55 -2.70 -8.20
N TYR A 174 5.97 -3.78 -7.53
CA TYR A 174 5.61 -5.13 -7.94
C TYR A 174 4.09 -5.34 -7.91
N LYS A 175 3.41 -4.83 -6.88
CA LYS A 175 1.94 -4.92 -6.78
C LYS A 175 1.22 -4.08 -7.83
N ALA A 176 1.74 -2.89 -8.12
CA ALA A 176 1.21 -1.97 -9.13
C ALA A 176 1.36 -2.48 -10.57
N THR A 177 2.11 -3.55 -10.81
CA THR A 177 2.30 -4.16 -12.14
C THR A 177 1.64 -5.54 -12.28
N GLN A 178 1.13 -6.11 -11.18
CA GLN A 178 0.70 -7.51 -11.13
C GLN A 178 -0.61 -7.81 -11.88
N TYR A 179 -1.54 -6.84 -11.96
CA TYR A 179 -2.87 -7.03 -12.58
C TYR A 179 -3.13 -6.02 -13.72
N GLY A 180 -2.05 -5.47 -14.28
CA GLY A 180 -2.06 -4.25 -15.08
C GLY A 180 -1.15 -3.21 -14.46
N LEU A 181 -0.85 -2.14 -15.21
CA LEU A 181 -0.01 -1.05 -14.74
C LEU A 181 -0.87 0.03 -14.07
N ASP A 182 -0.68 0.23 -12.78
CA ASP A 182 -1.25 1.35 -12.04
C ASP A 182 -0.31 2.56 -12.14
N TYR A 183 -0.62 3.47 -13.07
CA TYR A 183 0.20 4.64 -13.36
C TYR A 183 0.27 5.62 -12.18
N GLU A 184 -0.79 5.75 -11.39
CA GLU A 184 -0.84 6.71 -10.28
C GLU A 184 0.19 6.35 -9.21
N ILE A 185 0.25 5.06 -8.84
CA ILE A 185 1.23 4.55 -7.86
C ILE A 185 2.66 4.71 -8.38
N VAL A 186 2.90 4.35 -9.64
CA VAL A 186 4.24 4.41 -10.24
C VAL A 186 4.74 5.84 -10.36
N ILE A 187 3.90 6.76 -10.85
CA ILE A 187 4.22 8.17 -10.96
C ILE A 187 4.50 8.75 -9.57
N HIS A 188 3.68 8.41 -8.57
CA HIS A 188 3.87 8.92 -7.20
C HIS A 188 5.21 8.50 -6.59
N ILE A 189 5.58 7.21 -6.69
CA ILE A 189 6.85 6.73 -6.17
C ILE A 189 8.01 7.45 -6.86
N PHE A 190 8.00 7.55 -8.20
CA PHE A 190 9.08 8.22 -8.93
C PHE A 190 9.14 9.73 -8.72
N ALA A 191 7.99 10.40 -8.52
CA ALA A 191 7.96 11.83 -8.27
C ALA A 191 8.42 12.22 -6.85
N THR A 192 8.33 11.29 -5.88
CA THR A 192 8.66 11.57 -4.47
C THR A 192 10.02 11.04 -4.03
N ARG A 193 10.63 10.11 -4.78
CA ARG A 193 11.97 9.58 -4.47
C ARG A 193 13.08 10.47 -5.00
N THR A 194 14.12 10.61 -4.18
CA THR A 194 15.34 11.35 -4.52
C THR A 194 16.50 10.39 -4.71
N HIS A 195 17.45 10.76 -5.55
CA HIS A 195 18.70 10.03 -5.67
C HIS A 195 19.47 10.10 -4.35
N GLU A 196 19.89 8.96 -3.81
CA GLU A 196 20.74 8.93 -2.64
C GLU A 196 22.10 9.55 -2.99
N VAL A 197 22.46 10.64 -2.32
CA VAL A 197 23.82 11.19 -2.39
C VAL A 197 24.62 10.49 -1.31
N PRO A 198 25.63 9.67 -1.66
CA PRO A 198 26.51 9.06 -0.67
C PRO A 198 27.19 10.19 0.11
N ILE A 199 26.97 10.22 1.42
CA ILE A 199 27.69 11.12 2.32
C ILE A 199 29.09 10.54 2.48
N LEU A 200 30.09 11.16 1.84
CA LEU A 200 31.51 10.76 1.88
C LEU A 200 32.15 11.05 3.25
#